data_AF-A0A4R0Y6D2-F1
#
_entry.id   AF-A0A4R0Y6D2-F1
#
_cell.length_a   1.000
_cell.length_b   1.000
_cell.length_c   1.000
_cell.angle_alpha   90.00
_cell.angle_beta   90.00
_cell.angle_gamma   90.00
#
_symmetry.space_group_name_H-M   'P 1'
#
loop_
_entity.id
_entity.type
_entity.pdbx_description
1 polymer ?
#
loop_
_entity_poly.entity_id
_entity_poly.type
_entity_poly.pdbx_seq_one_letter_code
_entity_poly.pdbx_strand_id
1 'polypeptide(L)'
;MTVPLPFWKTKTLEAMTTAEWESLCDGCGRCCLHKLREDTDRLHHTEVACRLLDTATARCTDYPNRRSRVPDCIRLTPARLRGIDWLPPTCAYRLLGEGRDLPAWHPLVSGDPESVVRAGISVRGRVINERQAGATEDHIATWPGNWPRRAGTRPAIGSLPLRTSQGKQP
;
A
#
# COMPACT_ATOMS: atom_id res chain seq x y z
N MET A 1 26.03 -12.23 18.97
CA MET A 1 24.61 -12.10 19.34
C MET A 1 23.84 -11.89 18.05
N THR A 2 23.02 -12.86 17.64
CA THR A 2 22.26 -12.79 16.39
C THR A 2 21.01 -11.96 16.64
N VAL A 3 20.87 -10.79 15.99
CA VAL A 3 19.65 -10.00 16.09
C VAL A 3 18.53 -10.82 15.41
N PRO A 4 17.40 -11.08 16.11
CA PRO A 4 16.30 -11.82 15.51
C PRO A 4 15.78 -11.10 14.27
N LEU A 5 15.48 -11.87 13.23
CA LEU A 5 14.92 -11.32 12.01
C LEU A 5 13.55 -10.68 12.31
N PRO A 6 13.21 -9.57 11.64
CA PRO A 6 11.92 -8.93 11.82
C PRO A 6 10.75 -9.84 11.40
N PHE A 7 9.56 -9.63 11.98
CA PHE A 7 8.39 -10.49 11.79
C PHE A 7 7.99 -10.63 10.31
N TRP A 8 8.12 -9.57 9.51
CA TRP A 8 7.80 -9.59 8.08
C TRP A 8 8.83 -10.35 7.25
N LYS A 9 9.90 -10.89 7.84
CA LYS A 9 10.82 -11.84 7.19
C LYS A 9 10.57 -13.27 7.63
N THR A 10 9.98 -13.49 8.80
CA THR A 10 9.84 -14.83 9.40
C THR A 10 8.43 -15.40 9.25
N LYS A 11 7.38 -14.58 9.30
CA LYS A 11 5.97 -15.02 9.26
C LYS A 11 5.39 -14.93 7.85
N THR A 12 4.49 -15.84 7.46
CA THR A 12 3.64 -15.63 6.28
C THR A 12 2.61 -14.52 6.53
N LEU A 13 2.02 -13.96 5.46
CA LEU A 13 0.99 -12.92 5.61
C LEU A 13 -0.21 -13.42 6.43
N GLU A 14 -0.58 -14.69 6.28
CA GLU A 14 -1.65 -15.36 7.03
C GLU A 14 -1.33 -15.59 8.50
N ALA A 15 -0.05 -15.66 8.87
CA ALA A 15 0.40 -15.88 10.24
C ALA A 15 0.60 -14.57 11.03
N MET A 16 0.43 -13.42 10.39
CA MET A 16 0.54 -12.12 11.05
C MET A 16 -0.69 -11.85 11.93
N THR A 17 -0.45 -11.31 13.12
CA THR A 17 -1.51 -10.71 13.93
C THR A 17 -2.09 -9.49 13.21
N THR A 18 -3.28 -9.04 13.63
CA THR A 18 -3.88 -7.81 13.09
C THR A 18 -2.95 -6.60 13.24
N ALA A 19 -2.26 -6.47 14.37
CA ALA A 19 -1.34 -5.36 14.60
C ALA A 19 -0.12 -5.41 13.66
N GLU A 20 0.47 -6.59 13.47
CA GLU A 20 1.58 -6.79 12.52
C GLU A 20 1.13 -6.50 11.08
N TRP A 21 -0.04 -7.01 10.68
CA TRP A 21 -0.61 -6.77 9.37
C TRP A 21 -0.83 -5.27 9.11
N GLU A 22 -1.52 -4.58 10.01
CA GLU A 22 -1.80 -3.14 9.85
C GLU A 22 -0.50 -2.30 9.84
N SER A 23 0.54 -2.73 10.57
CA SER A 23 1.85 -2.06 10.59
C SER A 23 2.61 -2.12 9.26
N LEU A 24 2.23 -3.03 8.35
CA LEU A 24 2.78 -3.07 7.00
C LEU A 24 2.35 -1.86 6.16
N CYS A 25 1.28 -1.16 6.52
CA CYS A 25 0.86 0.02 5.78
C CYS A 25 1.90 1.14 5.90
N ASP A 26 2.58 1.48 4.82
CA ASP A 26 3.51 2.61 4.75
C ASP A 26 2.83 3.98 4.86
N GLY A 27 1.50 4.05 4.80
CA GLY A 27 0.78 5.31 4.86
C GLY A 27 0.91 6.18 3.61
N CYS A 28 1.23 5.58 2.45
CA CYS A 28 1.42 6.34 1.23
C CYS A 28 0.13 6.95 0.66
N GLY A 29 -1.05 6.43 1.00
CA GLY A 29 -2.35 6.90 0.51
C GLY A 29 -2.72 6.47 -0.92
N ARG A 30 -1.84 5.78 -1.67
CA ARG A 30 -2.11 5.38 -3.06
C ARG A 30 -3.28 4.40 -3.22
N CYS A 31 -3.55 3.59 -2.20
CA CYS A 31 -4.73 2.71 -2.19
C CYS A 31 -6.05 3.50 -2.10
N CYS A 32 -6.02 4.73 -1.59
CA CYS A 32 -7.17 5.62 -1.45
C CYS A 32 -7.49 6.44 -2.72
N LEU A 33 -6.68 6.33 -3.77
CA LEU A 33 -6.99 6.97 -5.05
C LEU A 33 -8.07 6.21 -5.80
N HIS A 34 -8.86 6.88 -6.61
CA HIS A 34 -9.78 6.22 -7.52
C HIS A 34 -9.04 5.42 -8.59
N LYS A 35 -9.70 4.38 -9.07
CA LYS A 35 -9.23 3.52 -10.16
C LYS A 35 -10.36 3.43 -11.16
N LEU A 36 -10.03 3.67 -12.43
CA LEU A 36 -10.96 3.50 -13.52
C LEU A 36 -10.60 2.21 -14.24
N ARG A 37 -11.61 1.47 -14.67
CA ARG A 37 -11.45 0.25 -15.44
C ARG A 37 -12.30 0.37 -16.69
N GLU A 38 -11.65 0.26 -17.85
CA GLU A 38 -12.33 0.26 -19.15
C GLU A 38 -12.94 -1.12 -19.43
N ASP A 39 -13.86 -1.20 -20.39
CA ASP A 39 -14.50 -2.45 -20.81
C ASP A 39 -13.51 -3.53 -21.24
N THR A 40 -12.32 -3.14 -21.71
CA THR A 40 -11.23 -4.05 -22.08
C THR A 40 -10.43 -4.58 -20.87
N ASP A 41 -10.95 -4.39 -19.65
CA ASP A 41 -10.28 -4.70 -18.38
C ASP A 41 -8.99 -3.90 -18.14
N ARG A 42 -8.79 -2.80 -18.87
CA ARG A 42 -7.62 -1.94 -18.71
C ARG A 42 -7.78 -1.07 -17.47
N LEU A 43 -6.80 -1.15 -16.57
CA LEU A 43 -6.78 -0.36 -15.34
C LEU A 43 -6.07 0.99 -15.55
N HIS A 44 -6.73 2.06 -15.12
CA HIS A 44 -6.19 3.41 -15.05
C HIS A 44 -6.12 3.88 -13.60
N HIS A 45 -4.95 4.40 -13.22
CA HIS A 45 -4.80 5.13 -11.97
C HIS A 45 -5.18 6.59 -12.16
N THR A 46 -5.66 7.23 -11.10
CA THR A 46 -5.94 8.67 -11.08
C THR A 46 -5.24 9.35 -9.91
N GLU A 47 -5.24 10.67 -9.91
CA GLU A 47 -4.83 11.49 -8.76
C GLU A 47 -6.01 11.97 -7.90
N VAL A 48 -7.21 11.42 -8.14
CA VAL A 48 -8.40 11.70 -7.33
C VAL A 48 -8.38 10.84 -6.08
N ALA A 49 -8.25 11.49 -4.93
CA ALA A 49 -8.28 10.85 -3.62
C ALA A 49 -9.70 10.71 -3.08
N CYS A 50 -9.96 9.61 -2.36
CA CYS A 50 -11.26 9.42 -1.71
C CYS A 50 -11.58 10.55 -0.73
N ARG A 51 -12.87 10.82 -0.50
CA ARG A 51 -13.31 11.92 0.39
C ARG A 51 -12.77 11.87 1.82
N LEU A 52 -12.34 10.71 2.29
CA LEU A 52 -11.78 10.53 3.64
C LEU A 52 -10.26 10.61 3.69
N LEU A 53 -9.57 10.77 2.56
CA LEU A 53 -8.13 10.98 2.56
C LEU A 53 -7.84 12.45 2.81
N ASP A 54 -7.08 12.73 3.86
CA ASP A 54 -6.44 14.03 4.05
C ASP A 54 -5.27 14.13 3.06
N THR A 55 -5.39 15.06 2.10
CA THR A 55 -4.42 15.24 1.02
C THR A 55 -3.11 15.88 1.49
N ALA A 56 -3.10 16.52 2.65
CA ALA A 56 -1.92 17.09 3.28
C ALA A 56 -1.15 16.05 4.11
N THR A 57 -1.81 15.05 4.70
CA THR A 57 -1.12 14.04 5.53
C THR A 57 -1.03 12.67 4.89
N ALA A 58 -1.76 12.41 3.80
CA ALA A 58 -1.96 11.09 3.19
C ALA A 58 -2.58 10.05 4.14
N ARG A 59 -3.26 10.50 5.21
CA ARG A 59 -3.93 9.64 6.19
C ARG A 59 -5.44 9.69 6.01
N CYS A 60 -6.07 8.56 6.30
CA CYS A 60 -7.53 8.51 6.35
C CYS A 60 -7.99 9.23 7.62
N THR A 61 -8.89 10.20 7.48
CA THR A 61 -9.45 10.98 8.58
C THR A 61 -10.39 10.17 9.48
N ASP A 62 -10.86 9.01 9.00
CA ASP A 62 -11.79 8.15 9.72
C ASP A 62 -11.53 6.66 9.40
N TYR A 63 -10.29 6.22 9.64
CA TYR A 63 -9.86 4.85 9.32
C TYR A 63 -10.75 3.77 9.95
N PRO A 64 -11.20 3.86 11.22
CA PRO A 64 -12.06 2.84 11.82
C PRO A 64 -13.43 2.70 11.13
N ASN A 65 -14.04 3.81 10.70
CA ASN A 65 -15.38 3.81 10.09
C ASN A 65 -15.34 3.93 8.55
N ARG A 66 -14.17 3.82 7.93
CA ARG A 66 -13.99 4.07 6.49
C ARG A 66 -14.93 3.28 5.58
N ARG A 67 -15.28 2.04 5.95
CA ARG A 67 -16.17 1.19 5.15
C ARG A 67 -17.65 1.56 5.25
N SER A 68 -18.10 2.04 6.41
CA SER A 68 -19.49 2.50 6.54
C SER A 68 -19.70 3.82 5.81
N ARG A 69 -18.63 4.61 5.67
CA ARG A 69 -18.67 5.90 4.98
C ARG A 69 -18.36 5.78 3.49
N VAL A 70 -17.37 5.00 3.10
CA VAL A 70 -16.96 4.79 1.70
C VAL A 70 -17.14 3.30 1.39
N PRO A 71 -18.27 2.88 0.80
CA PRO A 71 -18.55 1.47 0.51
C PRO A 71 -17.47 0.80 -0.33
N ASP A 72 -16.86 1.56 -1.26
CA ASP A 72 -15.78 1.09 -2.13
C ASP A 72 -14.42 0.99 -1.42
N CYS A 73 -14.33 1.41 -0.15
CA CYS A 73 -13.11 1.26 0.63
C CYS A 73 -12.87 -0.21 0.99
N ILE A 74 -11.90 -0.82 0.32
CA ILE A 74 -11.59 -2.24 0.51
C ILE A 74 -10.71 -2.43 1.75
N ARG A 75 -11.15 -3.30 2.68
CA ARG A 75 -10.25 -3.83 3.71
C ARG A 75 -9.30 -4.83 3.06
N LEU A 76 -8.01 -4.52 3.04
CA LEU A 76 -6.99 -5.46 2.60
C LEU A 76 -6.86 -6.59 3.62
N THR A 77 -6.93 -7.83 3.13
CA THR A 77 -6.66 -9.05 3.90
C THR A 77 -5.75 -9.95 3.07
N PRO A 78 -4.99 -10.88 3.68
CA PRO A 78 -4.16 -11.83 2.93
C PRO A 78 -4.95 -12.57 1.84
N ALA A 79 -6.20 -12.96 2.14
CA ALA A 79 -7.07 -13.63 1.18
C ALA A 79 -7.46 -12.74 -0.02
N ARG A 80 -7.80 -11.47 0.22
CA ARG A 80 -8.17 -10.54 -0.86
C ARG A 80 -6.98 -10.13 -1.70
N LEU A 81 -5.80 -10.02 -1.10
CA LEU A 81 -4.57 -9.60 -1.78
C LEU A 81 -4.27 -10.47 -3.01
N ARG A 82 -4.59 -11.77 -2.97
CA ARG A 82 -4.40 -12.70 -4.09
C ARG A 82 -5.21 -12.36 -5.35
N GLY A 83 -6.31 -11.64 -5.21
CA GLY A 83 -7.20 -11.26 -6.32
C GLY A 83 -7.18 -9.77 -6.65
N ILE A 84 -6.28 -8.99 -6.05
CA ILE A 84 -6.18 -7.55 -6.29
C ILE A 84 -5.02 -7.27 -7.26
N ASP A 85 -5.36 -6.66 -8.40
CA ASP A 85 -4.42 -6.30 -9.47
C ASP A 85 -4.04 -4.80 -9.47
N TRP A 86 -4.81 -3.97 -8.74
CA TRP A 86 -4.69 -2.50 -8.78
C TRP A 86 -3.79 -1.87 -7.71
N LEU A 87 -3.18 -2.67 -6.83
CA LEU A 87 -2.26 -2.13 -5.83
C LEU A 87 -0.98 -1.61 -6.49
N PRO A 88 -0.47 -0.44 -6.07
CA PRO A 88 0.73 0.13 -6.65
C PRO A 88 1.93 -0.81 -6.44
N PRO A 89 2.94 -0.79 -7.34
CA PRO A 89 4.10 -1.67 -7.25
C PRO A 89 4.94 -1.44 -5.98
N THR A 90 4.71 -0.34 -5.28
CA THR A 90 5.38 0.04 -4.03
C THR A 90 4.64 -0.46 -2.78
N CYS A 91 3.42 -0.99 -2.91
CA CYS A 91 2.61 -1.39 -1.76
C CYS A 91 3.29 -2.52 -0.97
N ALA A 92 3.54 -2.30 0.32
CA ALA A 92 4.16 -3.28 1.20
C ALA A 92 3.45 -4.64 1.19
N TYR A 93 2.12 -4.67 1.25
CA TYR A 93 1.34 -5.90 1.17
C TYR A 93 1.64 -6.68 -0.12
N ARG A 94 1.62 -5.98 -1.26
CA ARG A 94 1.93 -6.56 -2.57
C ARG A 94 3.37 -7.07 -2.63
N LEU A 95 4.34 -6.27 -2.18
CA LEU A 95 5.76 -6.65 -2.17
C LEU A 95 5.99 -7.94 -1.39
N LEU A 96 5.47 -8.01 -0.15
CA LEU A 96 5.63 -9.19 0.68
C LEU A 96 4.87 -10.41 0.13
N GLY A 97 3.70 -10.20 -0.45
CA GLY A 97 2.93 -11.24 -1.14
C GLY A 97 3.64 -11.81 -2.37
N GLU A 98 4.41 -10.98 -3.08
CA GLU A 98 5.28 -11.36 -4.20
C GLU A 98 6.63 -11.95 -3.72
N GLY A 99 6.86 -12.14 -2.41
CA GLY A 99 8.13 -12.64 -1.90
C GLY A 99 9.29 -11.64 -2.01
N ARG A 100 9.01 -10.34 -2.12
CA ARG A 100 9.98 -9.24 -2.07
C ARG A 100 10.07 -8.66 -0.67
N ASP A 101 11.25 -8.23 -0.25
CA ASP A 101 11.44 -7.54 1.04
C ASP A 101 10.90 -6.11 1.01
N LEU A 102 10.76 -5.51 2.20
CA LEU A 102 10.43 -4.11 2.33
C LEU A 102 11.63 -3.24 1.90
N PRO A 103 11.42 -2.17 1.12
CA PRO A 103 12.50 -1.29 0.70
C PRO A 103 13.03 -0.45 1.87
N ALA A 104 14.26 0.08 1.72
CA ALA A 104 14.95 0.82 2.78
C ALA A 104 14.19 2.08 3.28
N TRP A 105 13.30 2.65 2.47
CA TRP A 105 12.47 3.79 2.84
C TRP A 105 11.20 3.40 3.60
N HIS A 106 10.86 2.12 3.72
CA HIS A 106 9.65 1.69 4.41
C HIS A 106 9.77 1.94 5.92
N PRO A 107 8.74 2.45 6.63
CA PRO A 107 8.86 2.83 8.04
C PRO A 107 9.32 1.70 8.97
N LEU A 108 8.89 0.46 8.73
CA LEU A 108 9.37 -0.72 9.47
C LEU A 108 10.88 -1.00 9.30
N VAL A 109 11.51 -0.48 8.25
CA VAL A 109 12.94 -0.63 7.95
C VAL A 109 13.70 0.63 8.33
N SER A 110 13.20 1.82 7.96
CA SER A 110 13.85 3.11 8.21
C SER A 110 13.68 3.64 9.63
N GLY A 111 12.63 3.21 10.33
CA GLY A 111 12.19 3.80 11.60
C GLY A 111 11.54 5.18 11.46
N ASP A 112 11.40 5.71 10.24
CA ASP A 112 10.91 7.07 9.98
C ASP A 112 9.72 7.07 9.00
N PRO A 113 8.52 7.49 9.43
CA PRO A 113 7.38 7.63 8.52
C PRO A 113 7.60 8.62 7.36
N GLU A 114 8.42 9.65 7.54
CA GLU A 114 8.66 10.68 6.53
C GLU A 114 9.56 10.19 5.38
N SER A 115 10.26 9.06 5.53
CA SER A 115 11.03 8.47 4.43
C SER A 115 10.17 8.05 3.25
N VAL A 116 8.89 7.74 3.48
CA VAL A 116 7.89 7.44 2.44
C VAL A 116 7.66 8.65 1.52
N VAL A 117 7.62 9.85 2.10
CA VAL A 117 7.45 11.09 1.34
C VAL A 117 8.74 11.47 0.62
N ARG A 118 9.90 11.39 1.31
CA ARG A 118 11.20 11.69 0.70
C ARG A 118 11.51 10.76 -0.48
N ALA A 119 11.08 9.50 -0.41
CA ALA A 119 11.19 8.52 -1.50
C ALA A 119 10.20 8.78 -2.66
N GLY A 120 9.26 9.72 -2.53
CA GLY A 120 8.24 10.04 -3.54
C GLY A 120 7.11 9.01 -3.64
N ILE A 121 6.92 8.20 -2.60
CA ILE A 121 5.91 7.14 -2.55
C ILE A 121 4.55 7.74 -2.16
N SER A 122 4.54 8.65 -1.19
CA SER A 122 3.32 9.29 -0.69
C SER A 122 2.56 10.09 -1.76
N VAL A 123 1.24 10.12 -1.62
CA VAL A 123 0.32 10.97 -2.40
C VAL A 123 0.34 12.44 -1.96
N ARG A 124 0.95 12.75 -0.80
CA ARG A 124 0.95 14.08 -0.19
C ARG A 124 1.34 15.16 -1.20
N GLY A 125 0.47 16.17 -1.36
CA GLY A 125 0.68 17.30 -2.26
C GLY A 125 0.60 16.99 -3.75
N ARG A 126 0.02 15.83 -4.14
CA ARG A 126 -0.05 15.37 -5.53
C ARG A 126 -1.45 14.88 -5.93
N VAL A 127 -2.46 15.17 -5.13
CA VAL A 127 -3.81 14.61 -5.28
C VAL A 127 -4.87 15.65 -4.97
N ILE A 128 -6.03 15.47 -5.61
CA ILE A 128 -7.22 16.27 -5.42
C ILE A 128 -8.30 15.44 -4.72
N ASN A 129 -9.07 16.04 -3.81
CA ASN A 129 -10.17 15.34 -3.17
C ASN A 129 -11.31 15.09 -4.17
N GLU A 130 -11.95 13.92 -4.14
CA GLU A 130 -13.04 13.56 -5.07
C GLU A 130 -14.18 14.59 -5.10
N ARG A 131 -14.42 15.29 -4.00
CA ARG A 131 -15.46 16.32 -3.91
C ARG A 131 -15.14 17.59 -4.70
N GLN A 132 -13.89 17.75 -5.14
CA GLN A 132 -13.37 18.92 -5.84
C GLN A 132 -12.87 18.58 -7.26
N ALA A 133 -12.74 17.29 -7.59
CA ALA A 133 -12.12 16.85 -8.84
C ALA A 133 -13.01 17.04 -10.07
N GLY A 134 -14.33 16.92 -9.93
CA GLY A 134 -15.22 16.80 -11.10
C GLY A 134 -15.17 15.37 -11.66
N ALA A 135 -15.18 15.23 -13.00
CA ALA A 135 -15.11 13.93 -13.66
C ALA A 135 -13.74 13.26 -13.39
N THR A 136 -13.73 12.00 -12.97
CA THR A 136 -12.50 11.32 -12.54
C THR A 136 -11.58 10.97 -13.72
N GLU A 137 -12.15 10.85 -14.90
CA GLU A 137 -11.53 10.59 -16.20
C GLU A 137 -10.54 11.71 -16.58
N ASP A 138 -10.80 12.95 -16.16
CA ASP A 138 -9.93 14.10 -16.43
C ASP A 138 -8.64 14.08 -15.59
N HIS A 139 -8.54 13.18 -14.60
CA HIS A 139 -7.46 13.10 -13.62
C HIS A 139 -6.65 11.81 -13.71
N ILE A 140 -6.63 11.16 -14.88
CA ILE A 140 -5.81 9.97 -15.11
C ILE A 140 -4.34 10.32 -14.93
N ALA A 141 -3.65 9.56 -14.07
CA ALA A 141 -2.27 9.78 -13.71
C ALA A 141 -1.48 8.46 -13.71
N THR A 142 -0.30 8.44 -14.33
CA THR A 142 0.51 7.21 -14.45
C THR A 142 1.38 6.93 -13.23
N TRP A 143 1.77 7.97 -12.50
CA TRP A 143 2.71 7.87 -11.39
C TRP A 143 2.29 6.94 -10.24
N PRO A 144 0.99 6.76 -9.88
CA PRO A 144 0.62 5.87 -8.77
C PRO A 144 0.94 4.40 -9.08
N GLY A 145 0.78 4.01 -10.35
CA GLY A 145 1.10 2.67 -10.87
C GLY A 145 2.60 2.43 -11.10
N ASN A 146 3.45 3.45 -10.91
CA ASN A 146 4.89 3.37 -11.17
C ASN A 146 5.73 3.36 -9.90
N TRP A 147 6.91 2.73 -10.01
CA TRP A 147 7.95 2.79 -8.98
C TRP A 147 8.72 4.12 -9.09
N PRO A 148 8.73 4.99 -8.07
CA PRO A 148 9.40 6.28 -8.17
C PRO A 148 10.92 6.15 -8.30
N ARG A 149 11.55 6.99 -9.14
CA ARG A 149 13.01 7.03 -9.30
C ARG A 149 13.75 7.29 -7.98
N ARG A 150 13.18 8.15 -7.12
CA ARG A 150 13.75 8.52 -5.81
C ARG A 150 13.66 7.39 -4.77
N ALA A 151 12.87 6.34 -5.04
CA ALA A 151 12.67 5.22 -4.13
C ALA A 151 13.79 4.16 -4.18
N GLY A 152 14.81 4.39 -5.02
CA GLY A 152 15.88 3.43 -5.25
C GLY A 152 15.40 2.20 -6.04
N THR A 153 16.17 1.12 -5.98
CA THR A 153 15.86 -0.12 -6.70
C THR A 153 14.71 -0.88 -6.03
N ARG A 154 13.77 -1.39 -6.84
CA ARG A 154 12.73 -2.31 -6.34
C ARG A 154 13.37 -3.61 -5.86
N PRO A 155 13.09 -4.07 -4.62
CA PRO A 155 13.62 -5.34 -4.11
C PRO A 155 13.24 -6.51 -5.03
N ALA A 156 14.18 -7.43 -5.27
CA ALA A 156 13.98 -8.58 -6.15
C ALA A 156 12.97 -9.59 -5.57
N ILE A 157 12.32 -10.37 -6.44
CA ILE A 157 11.50 -11.51 -6.01
C ILE A 157 12.43 -12.53 -5.34
N GLY A 158 12.00 -13.11 -4.23
CA GLY A 158 12.79 -14.08 -3.48
C GLY A 158 13.87 -13.46 -2.59
N SER A 159 13.85 -12.14 -2.38
CA SER A 159 14.78 -11.48 -1.43
C SER A 159 14.43 -11.74 0.03
N LEU A 160 13.31 -12.42 0.30
CA LEU A 160 12.91 -12.85 1.63
C LEU A 160 13.34 -14.29 1.87
N PRO A 161 13.76 -14.64 3.11
CA PRO A 161 14.03 -16.02 3.45
C PRO A 161 12.74 -16.87 3.37
N LEU A 162 12.91 -18.18 3.21
CA LEU A 162 11.79 -19.12 3.25
C LEU A 162 11.04 -18.96 4.59
N ARG A 163 9.79 -18.51 4.52
CA ARG A 163 8.95 -18.25 5.68
C ARG A 163 8.37 -19.57 6.18
N THR A 164 8.44 -19.83 7.48
CA THR A 164 7.74 -20.96 8.08
C THR A 164 6.29 -20.56 8.35
N SER A 165 5.34 -21.33 7.82
CA SER A 165 3.95 -21.28 8.29
C SER A 165 3.91 -21.93 9.67
N GLN A 166 4.32 -21.23 10.72
CA GLN A 166 4.05 -21.74 12.06
C GLN A 166 2.54 -21.75 12.24
N GLY A 167 2.03 -22.97 12.43
CA GLY A 167 0.61 -23.30 12.45
C GLY A 167 -0.12 -22.45 13.47
N LYS A 168 -1.32 -22.05 13.08
CA LYS A 168 -2.36 -21.52 13.95
C LYS A 168 -2.56 -22.51 15.11
N GLN A 169 -2.02 -22.22 16.28
CA GLN A 169 -2.39 -22.94 17.50
C GLN A 169 -3.86 -22.64 17.83
N PRO A 170 -4.61 -23.63 18.33
CA PRO A 170 -6.09 -23.67 18.31
C PRO A 170 -6.75 -22.52 19.07
#